data_AF-A0A2V8QG15-F1
#
_entry.id   AF-A0A2V8QG15-F1
#
_cell.length_a   1.000
_cell.length_b   1.000
_cell.length_c   1.000
_cell.angle_alpha   90.00
_cell.angle_beta   90.00
_cell.angle_gamma   90.00
#
_symmetry.space_group_name_H-M   'P 1'
#
loop_
_entity.id
_entity.type
_entity.pdbx_description
1 polymer ?
#
loop_
_entity_poly.entity_id
_entity_poly.type
_entity_poly.pdbx_seq_one_letter_code
_entity_poly.pdbx_strand_id
1 'polypeptide(L)'
;MRRNITHSTIKKQTSNKRNRSIPSSISQRVVSFRNISFVVAVLLGGLTIALAAWPSLSAPFFADTMAAWSFEGVTTTNTGQTPNIGGSGTADSGVLTAGSAFTAFHTSTSTTWSNPAGNGSARSLSSNNWGVGDYCQFSFSTSGYSAISITWDQTGSATGPRDFKVQYSTNGSAFTDATGANSTYALANPAISWSAGTTNLASRRTLDLSSVPALENQSTVYIRLVDNSATAINGTTVAAGGTGRVDNFTVNGTAGGPTPTPTPTPTPTPTPTPSPTPTPTPAVPGTVVISQVYGGGGNLNATYLNDYVELFNRSTDIVSLSGWSVQYSSATGTGNFSSNVAPLSGSLAPGQYYLIKLGSGGANGVALPTEDASQTGISMATGAGKVILVNTATGLTCNGGSAPCSATDLAHIIDLVGYGNANFFEGSGAATGPSNNTTAALRAFGGCTDTDNNSADFSVSTPNPRNTATSLNVCGSPTPTPTPTPTPTPTPTPTPAPTNTVVISQVYGGGGNTGSTLTNDFIELINHSSSPVNLSGWSVQVWFSSTSTWEMTPLTNFTLQPGQYYLIQESQGAGGTTSLPTPNAVGTIAVSSTSTKVALVNNTTLMTGTCPNAGAAGIVDLIGYGATDCF
;
A
#
# COMPACT_ATOMS: atom_id res chain seq x y z
N MET A 1 54.17 -52.99 32.00
CA MET A 1 53.60 -51.93 31.13
C MET A 1 53.02 -52.58 29.90
N ARG A 2 51.71 -52.36 29.65
CA ARG A 2 50.86 -53.19 28.79
C ARG A 2 51.02 -52.86 27.30
N ARG A 3 50.97 -53.91 26.48
CA ARG A 3 51.10 -53.94 25.01
C ARG A 3 49.73 -53.96 24.32
N ASN A 4 49.75 -53.48 23.07
CA ASN A 4 48.75 -53.64 22.00
C ASN A 4 48.20 -55.06 21.86
N ILE A 5 46.98 -55.19 21.29
CA ILE A 5 46.67 -55.95 20.05
C ILE A 5 45.14 -56.14 19.90
N THR A 6 44.65 -55.90 18.69
CA THR A 6 43.31 -56.19 18.14
C THR A 6 43.23 -57.57 17.47
N HIS A 7 41.99 -58.04 17.23
CA HIS A 7 41.51 -59.27 16.54
C HIS A 7 41.20 -60.45 17.47
N SER A 8 40.23 -61.35 17.24
CA SER A 8 39.02 -61.46 16.42
C SER A 8 38.48 -62.89 16.66
N THR A 9 37.15 -63.08 16.54
CA THR A 9 36.44 -64.31 16.08
C THR A 9 36.20 -65.55 16.99
N ILE A 10 34.90 -65.87 17.15
CA ILE A 10 34.17 -67.11 16.71
C ILE A 10 33.65 -68.16 17.74
N LYS A 11 32.34 -68.44 17.57
CA LYS A 11 31.48 -69.65 17.84
C LYS A 11 31.08 -69.98 19.29
N LYS A 12 29.94 -70.63 19.60
CA LYS A 12 28.56 -70.86 19.07
C LYS A 12 27.94 -71.96 19.98
N GLN A 13 26.60 -72.09 19.98
CA GLN A 13 25.75 -73.22 20.45
C GLN A 13 25.31 -73.19 21.94
N THR A 14 24.06 -73.50 22.35
CA THR A 14 22.89 -74.28 21.83
C THR A 14 21.59 -73.77 22.51
N SER A 15 20.49 -73.43 21.82
CA SER A 15 19.29 -74.24 21.43
C SER A 15 18.41 -74.85 22.55
N ASN A 16 17.15 -74.37 22.71
CA ASN A 16 15.94 -75.20 22.51
C ASN A 16 14.58 -74.43 22.45
N LYS A 17 13.86 -74.61 21.33
CA LYS A 17 12.39 -74.72 21.03
C LYS A 17 11.35 -74.22 22.08
N ARG A 18 10.24 -73.54 21.72
CA ARG A 18 9.18 -73.94 20.75
C ARG A 18 8.10 -72.82 20.53
N ASN A 19 7.56 -72.76 19.30
CA ASN A 19 6.24 -72.28 18.82
C ASN A 19 5.84 -70.78 18.72
N ARG A 20 6.03 -70.26 17.49
CA ARG A 20 5.09 -69.54 16.59
C ARG A 20 4.03 -68.57 17.16
N SER A 21 4.22 -67.29 16.85
CA SER A 21 3.33 -66.49 15.97
C SER A 21 4.14 -65.35 15.29
N ILE A 22 3.74 -64.98 14.06
CA ILE A 22 4.51 -64.24 13.03
C ILE A 22 4.16 -62.70 13.07
N PRO A 23 4.73 -61.80 12.24
CA PRO A 23 5.81 -60.87 12.60
C PRO A 23 5.44 -59.38 12.41
N SER A 24 6.22 -58.46 12.99
CA SER A 24 6.37 -57.11 12.43
C SER A 24 7.84 -56.86 12.07
N SER A 25 8.13 -57.01 10.79
CA SER A 25 9.36 -56.54 10.16
C SER A 25 9.07 -55.21 9.49
N ILE A 26 9.89 -54.19 9.77
CA ILE A 26 10.73 -53.47 8.80
C ILE A 26 11.10 -52.12 9.43
N SER A 27 12.38 -52.03 9.81
CA SER A 27 13.05 -50.76 10.11
C SER A 27 13.51 -50.12 8.80
N GLN A 28 13.38 -48.79 8.77
CA GLN A 28 13.48 -47.89 7.64
C GLN A 28 14.89 -47.82 7.03
N ARG A 29 14.95 -47.63 5.71
CA ARG A 29 16.04 -46.92 5.05
C ARG A 29 15.71 -45.43 5.02
N VAL A 30 16.67 -44.64 5.47
CA VAL A 30 16.69 -43.17 5.45
C VAL A 30 16.85 -42.70 4.01
N VAL A 31 15.94 -41.85 3.54
CA VAL A 31 16.23 -40.79 2.56
C VAL A 31 15.56 -39.52 3.09
N SER A 32 16.40 -38.52 3.35
CA SER A 32 16.04 -37.22 3.90
C SER A 32 15.34 -36.35 2.85
N PHE A 33 14.09 -35.95 3.12
CA PHE A 33 13.53 -34.68 2.67
C PHE A 33 12.79 -34.04 3.85
N ARG A 34 13.06 -32.75 4.06
CA ARG A 34 12.58 -31.93 5.16
C ARG A 34 11.06 -31.68 5.04
N ASN A 35 10.35 -31.99 6.13
CA ASN A 35 9.17 -31.30 6.70
C ASN A 35 7.87 -31.22 5.86
N ILE A 36 6.68 -31.70 6.24
CA ILE A 36 6.08 -32.21 7.49
C ILE A 36 4.92 -33.16 7.10
N SER A 37 4.82 -34.33 7.74
CA SER A 37 3.65 -35.24 7.66
C SER A 37 2.79 -35.11 8.92
N PHE A 38 1.47 -34.98 8.77
CA PHE A 38 0.52 -35.20 9.87
C PHE A 38 0.22 -36.71 9.98
N VAL A 39 0.45 -37.30 11.15
CA VAL A 39 -0.01 -38.66 11.49
C VAL A 39 -1.36 -38.55 12.19
N VAL A 40 -2.42 -39.04 11.56
CA VAL A 40 -3.72 -39.27 12.22
C VAL A 40 -3.74 -40.71 12.73
N ALA A 41 -3.76 -40.89 14.06
CA ALA A 41 -4.02 -42.19 14.68
C ALA A 41 -5.51 -42.33 14.97
N VAL A 42 -6.18 -43.30 14.34
CA VAL A 42 -7.54 -43.73 14.68
C VAL A 42 -7.43 -44.84 15.72
N LEU A 43 -8.05 -44.65 16.89
CA LEU A 43 -8.22 -45.69 17.92
C LEU A 43 -9.71 -45.84 18.21
N LEU A 44 -10.23 -47.04 17.90
CA LEU A 44 -11.56 -47.49 18.33
C LEU A 44 -11.53 -47.76 19.84
N GLY A 45 -12.52 -47.25 20.57
CA GLY A 45 -12.82 -47.66 21.94
C GLY A 45 -13.35 -46.52 22.80
N GLY A 46 -14.63 -46.56 23.12
CA GLY A 46 -15.35 -45.52 23.83
C GLY A 46 -14.73 -45.16 25.19
N LEU A 47 -14.24 -43.92 25.29
CA LEU A 47 -14.04 -43.18 26.52
C LEU A 47 -14.08 -41.69 26.15
N THR A 48 -15.07 -40.95 26.65
CA THR A 48 -15.13 -39.49 26.48
C THR A 48 -14.03 -38.84 27.32
N ILE A 49 -12.88 -38.60 26.70
CA ILE A 49 -11.80 -37.77 27.24
C ILE A 49 -12.06 -36.34 26.78
N ALA A 50 -12.20 -35.42 27.73
CA ALA A 50 -12.25 -34.00 27.44
C ALA A 50 -10.95 -33.60 26.70
N LEU A 51 -11.06 -33.12 25.46
CA LEU A 51 -9.93 -32.50 24.78
C LEU A 51 -9.54 -31.24 25.57
N ALA A 52 -8.51 -31.35 26.39
CA ALA A 52 -7.77 -30.17 26.83
C ALA A 52 -7.18 -29.54 25.55
N ALA A 53 -7.57 -28.30 25.26
CA ALA A 53 -6.94 -27.51 24.21
C ALA A 53 -5.46 -27.39 24.55
N TRP A 54 -4.60 -27.96 23.70
CA TRP A 54 -3.17 -27.74 23.81
C TRP A 54 -2.95 -26.25 23.50
N PRO A 55 -2.18 -25.50 24.30
CA PRO A 55 -1.83 -24.15 23.93
C PRO A 55 -1.15 -24.23 22.57
N SER A 56 -1.71 -23.50 21.59
CA SER A 56 -1.03 -23.28 20.32
C SER A 56 0.36 -22.76 20.63
N LEU A 57 1.40 -23.57 20.38
CA LEU A 57 2.76 -23.05 20.36
C LEU A 57 2.77 -22.00 19.25
N SER A 58 2.81 -20.72 19.65
CA SER A 58 3.11 -19.61 18.76
C SER A 58 4.41 -19.96 18.05
N ALA A 59 4.39 -19.97 16.72
CA ALA A 59 5.62 -20.00 15.93
C ALA A 59 6.57 -18.92 16.48
N PRO A 60 7.89 -19.18 16.57
CA PRO A 60 8.83 -18.12 16.94
C PRO A 60 8.64 -16.98 15.95
N PHE A 61 8.26 -15.80 16.45
CA PHE A 61 8.20 -14.60 15.64
C PHE A 61 9.63 -14.29 15.19
N PHE A 62 9.95 -14.58 13.94
CA PHE A 62 11.19 -14.10 13.35
C PHE A 62 11.03 -12.61 13.08
N ALA A 63 12.08 -11.83 13.38
CA ALA A 63 12.09 -10.43 13.00
C ALA A 63 12.20 -10.33 11.47
N ASP A 64 11.29 -9.60 10.84
CA ASP A 64 11.34 -9.29 9.42
C ASP A 64 12.29 -8.13 9.19
N THR A 65 13.00 -8.16 8.06
CA THR A 65 13.76 -7.01 7.58
C THR A 65 12.83 -6.01 6.93
N MET A 66 12.65 -4.87 7.60
CA MET A 66 11.71 -3.82 7.22
C MET A 66 12.30 -2.93 6.14
N ALA A 67 13.53 -2.46 6.34
CA ALA A 67 14.22 -1.63 5.37
C ALA A 67 15.73 -1.85 5.52
N ALA A 68 16.44 -2.01 4.41
CA ALA A 68 17.90 -2.13 4.41
C ALA A 68 18.54 -1.32 3.28
N TRP A 69 19.74 -0.81 3.55
CA TRP A 69 20.59 -0.07 2.65
C TRP A 69 21.95 -0.76 2.58
N SER A 70 22.16 -1.48 1.48
CA SER A 70 23.45 -2.05 1.08
C SER A 70 24.36 -1.04 0.35
N PHE A 71 23.82 0.11 -0.05
CA PHE A 71 24.49 1.16 -0.83
C PHE A 71 24.99 0.74 -2.23
N GLU A 72 24.69 -0.47 -2.70
CA GLU A 72 25.16 -0.97 -3.99
C GLU A 72 24.60 -0.16 -5.17
N GLY A 73 23.33 0.24 -5.06
CA GLY A 73 22.64 1.08 -6.05
C GLY A 73 22.87 2.58 -5.88
N VAL A 74 23.64 3.00 -4.86
CA VAL A 74 23.77 4.41 -4.47
C VAL A 74 25.14 4.95 -4.88
N THR A 75 25.15 6.17 -5.42
CA THR A 75 26.35 6.98 -5.61
C THR A 75 26.19 8.32 -4.89
N THR A 76 27.12 8.67 -4.03
CA THR A 76 27.24 9.96 -3.37
C THR A 76 28.54 10.60 -3.82
N THR A 77 28.46 11.51 -4.80
CA THR A 77 29.66 12.13 -5.38
C THR A 77 29.45 13.62 -5.53
N ASN A 78 29.83 14.37 -4.49
CA ASN A 78 29.89 15.82 -4.50
C ASN A 78 30.77 16.32 -3.34
N THR A 79 31.13 17.59 -3.42
CA THR A 79 31.61 18.37 -2.28
C THR A 79 30.46 19.23 -1.76
N GLY A 80 30.22 19.23 -0.45
CA GLY A 80 29.14 20.00 0.17
C GLY A 80 28.65 19.44 1.50
N GLN A 81 27.79 20.19 2.19
CA GLN A 81 27.25 19.84 3.50
C GLN A 81 26.39 18.57 3.49
N THR A 82 25.72 18.28 2.37
CA THR A 82 24.89 17.08 2.20
C THR A 82 25.38 16.28 1.00
N PRO A 83 25.24 14.94 1.02
CA PRO A 83 25.55 14.13 -0.15
C PRO A 83 24.50 14.37 -1.24
N ASN A 84 24.96 14.53 -2.48
CA ASN A 84 24.13 14.39 -3.65
C ASN A 84 24.00 12.90 -3.96
N ILE A 85 22.82 12.35 -3.72
CA ILE A 85 22.54 10.93 -3.86
C ILE A 85 22.07 10.67 -5.28
N GLY A 86 22.97 10.15 -6.11
CA GLY A 86 22.64 9.51 -7.38
C GLY A 86 22.20 8.05 -7.17
N GLY A 87 21.29 7.58 -8.03
CA GLY A 87 20.57 6.33 -7.80
C GLY A 87 19.35 6.55 -6.89
N SER A 88 18.90 5.50 -6.19
CA SER A 88 17.79 5.61 -5.23
C SER A 88 18.33 5.79 -3.81
N GLY A 89 18.00 6.90 -3.14
CA GLY A 89 18.28 7.07 -1.70
C GLY A 89 17.41 6.19 -0.79
N THR A 90 16.44 5.47 -1.36
CA THR A 90 15.58 4.52 -0.64
C THR A 90 16.35 3.28 -0.23
N ALA A 91 15.82 2.57 0.76
CA ALA A 91 16.24 1.20 1.06
C ALA A 91 16.14 0.33 -0.20
N ASP A 92 17.13 -0.53 -0.42
CA ASP A 92 17.23 -1.42 -1.58
C ASP A 92 16.58 -2.79 -1.32
N SER A 93 16.29 -3.11 -0.07
CA SER A 93 15.63 -4.36 0.32
C SER A 93 14.82 -4.22 1.62
N GLY A 94 13.88 -5.14 1.83
CA GLY A 94 12.96 -5.14 2.98
C GLY A 94 11.50 -4.99 2.58
N VAL A 95 10.61 -5.20 3.55
CA VAL A 95 9.14 -5.20 3.34
C VAL A 95 8.50 -3.81 3.40
N LEU A 96 9.21 -2.81 3.92
CA LEU A 96 8.79 -1.40 4.08
C LEU A 96 9.83 -0.43 3.48
N THR A 97 10.28 -0.69 2.26
CA THR A 97 11.27 0.16 1.55
C THR A 97 10.67 1.45 0.99
N ALA A 98 9.35 1.47 0.75
CA ALA A 98 8.66 2.65 0.21
C ALA A 98 8.70 3.83 1.20
N GLY A 99 9.06 5.02 0.71
CA GLY A 99 9.19 6.23 1.55
C GLY A 99 10.40 6.25 2.48
N SER A 100 11.20 5.18 2.50
CA SER A 100 12.46 5.17 3.21
C SER A 100 13.49 6.06 2.50
N ALA A 101 14.40 6.67 3.25
CA ALA A 101 15.46 7.48 2.66
C ALA A 101 16.73 7.44 3.51
N PHE A 102 17.87 7.54 2.85
CA PHE A 102 19.15 7.86 3.46
C PHE A 102 19.51 9.31 3.14
N THR A 103 19.96 10.06 4.15
CA THR A 103 20.55 11.40 4.01
C THR A 103 21.75 11.53 4.94
N ALA A 104 22.50 12.62 4.82
CA ALA A 104 23.54 12.95 5.79
C ALA A 104 23.77 14.46 5.81
N PHE A 105 24.35 14.96 6.90
CA PHE A 105 24.65 16.36 7.06
C PHE A 105 25.99 16.55 7.76
N HIS A 106 26.83 17.38 7.17
CA HIS A 106 28.06 17.89 7.75
C HIS A 106 28.03 19.41 7.79
N THR A 107 28.56 19.98 8.85
CA THR A 107 28.68 21.44 8.99
C THR A 107 29.64 22.03 7.93
N SER A 108 30.69 21.28 7.58
CA SER A 108 31.69 21.72 6.60
C SER A 108 31.17 21.62 5.16
N THR A 109 31.23 22.74 4.43
CA THR A 109 30.96 22.79 2.99
C THR A 109 32.06 22.15 2.14
N SER A 110 33.24 21.89 2.72
CA SER A 110 34.36 21.22 2.05
C SER A 110 34.29 19.69 2.12
N THR A 111 33.27 19.15 2.80
CA THR A 111 33.04 17.71 2.91
C THR A 111 32.93 17.08 1.54
N THR A 112 33.74 16.06 1.28
CA THR A 112 33.69 15.26 0.06
C THR A 112 32.99 13.94 0.37
N TRP A 113 31.89 13.69 -0.34
CA TRP A 113 31.14 12.44 -0.29
C TRP A 113 31.64 11.49 -1.37
N SER A 114 31.79 10.21 -1.04
CA SER A 114 32.33 9.18 -1.93
C SER A 114 31.78 7.78 -1.60
N ASN A 115 31.96 6.83 -2.51
CA ASN A 115 31.55 5.43 -2.32
C ASN A 115 32.69 4.44 -2.55
N PRO A 116 33.65 4.34 -1.61
CA PRO A 116 34.65 3.30 -1.67
C PRO A 116 34.02 1.92 -1.41
N ALA A 117 34.80 0.85 -1.67
CA ALA A 117 34.40 -0.52 -1.32
C ALA A 117 33.94 -0.62 0.15
N GLY A 118 32.80 -1.29 0.35
CA GLY A 118 32.21 -1.49 1.66
C GLY A 118 32.60 -2.83 2.28
N ASN A 119 31.78 -3.32 3.21
CA ASN A 119 32.06 -4.51 4.01
C ASN A 119 31.45 -5.77 3.37
N GLY A 120 32.18 -6.40 2.44
CA GLY A 120 31.63 -7.48 1.61
C GLY A 120 30.64 -7.00 0.55
N SER A 121 30.73 -5.72 0.21
CA SER A 121 29.87 -4.96 -0.71
C SER A 121 30.72 -4.11 -1.63
N ALA A 122 30.26 -3.87 -2.86
CA ALA A 122 31.05 -3.10 -3.83
C ALA A 122 31.13 -1.61 -3.46
N ARG A 123 30.20 -1.12 -2.64
CA ARG A 123 30.11 0.29 -2.23
C ARG A 123 29.74 0.42 -0.75
N SER A 124 30.12 1.57 -0.18
CA SER A 124 29.68 2.06 1.12
C SER A 124 29.44 3.56 1.02
N LEU A 125 28.84 4.18 2.03
CA LEU A 125 28.89 5.63 2.18
C LEU A 125 30.22 6.02 2.82
N SER A 126 30.90 7.04 2.28
CA SER A 126 32.05 7.67 2.94
C SER A 126 32.06 9.18 2.81
N SER A 127 32.49 9.86 3.87
CA SER A 127 32.75 11.31 3.88
C SER A 127 33.98 11.64 4.71
N ASN A 128 34.61 12.78 4.44
CA ASN A 128 35.65 13.38 5.27
C ASN A 128 35.13 14.63 6.01
N ASN A 129 36.01 15.45 6.60
CA ASN A 129 35.64 16.71 7.25
C ASN A 129 34.58 16.59 8.37
N TRP A 130 34.61 15.49 9.12
CA TRP A 130 33.72 15.26 10.25
C TRP A 130 33.99 16.23 11.40
N GLY A 131 32.92 16.80 11.95
CA GLY A 131 32.90 17.50 13.21
C GLY A 131 31.80 16.98 14.14
N VAL A 132 31.92 17.30 15.43
CA VAL A 132 30.94 16.90 16.45
C VAL A 132 29.55 17.40 16.06
N GLY A 133 28.59 16.48 16.00
CA GLY A 133 27.22 16.75 15.60
C GLY A 133 26.93 16.48 14.13
N ASP A 134 27.93 16.22 13.29
CA ASP A 134 27.70 15.74 11.91
C ASP A 134 27.13 14.31 11.94
N TYR A 135 26.30 13.94 10.96
CA TYR A 135 25.56 12.68 11.01
C TYR A 135 25.20 12.07 9.66
N CYS A 136 25.01 10.75 9.68
CA CYS A 136 24.22 9.99 8.70
C CYS A 136 22.81 9.77 9.24
N GLN A 137 21.79 9.83 8.39
CA GLN A 137 20.39 9.69 8.77
C GLN A 137 19.66 8.70 7.86
N PHE A 138 18.81 7.87 8.46
CA PHE A 138 17.94 6.93 7.78
C PHE A 138 16.49 7.20 8.21
N SER A 139 15.56 7.34 7.27
CA SER A 139 14.13 7.39 7.53
C SER A 139 13.44 6.15 6.96
N PHE A 140 12.47 5.59 7.67
CA PHE A 140 11.73 4.38 7.29
C PHE A 140 10.40 4.28 8.02
N SER A 141 9.48 3.46 7.54
CA SER A 141 8.24 3.14 8.25
C SER A 141 8.44 1.97 9.22
N THR A 142 7.74 2.01 10.35
CA THR A 142 7.56 0.88 11.26
C THR A 142 6.11 0.43 11.39
N SER A 143 5.25 0.84 10.45
CA SER A 143 3.82 0.53 10.47
C SER A 143 3.56 -0.98 10.44
N GLY A 144 2.77 -1.46 11.38
CA GLY A 144 2.49 -2.89 11.56
C GLY A 144 3.61 -3.68 12.24
N TYR A 145 4.67 -3.03 12.74
CA TYR A 145 5.78 -3.70 13.42
C TYR A 145 6.01 -3.16 14.84
N SER A 146 6.42 -4.06 15.72
CA SER A 146 6.92 -3.79 17.07
C SER A 146 8.33 -4.35 17.23
N ALA A 147 8.92 -4.23 18.43
CA ALA A 147 10.23 -4.82 18.75
C ALA A 147 11.34 -4.42 17.73
N ILE A 148 11.46 -3.12 17.49
CA ILE A 148 12.36 -2.56 16.49
C ILE A 148 13.82 -2.79 16.88
N SER A 149 14.65 -3.22 15.94
CA SER A 149 16.10 -3.30 16.10
C SER A 149 16.80 -2.82 14.84
N ILE A 150 18.00 -2.29 14.98
CA ILE A 150 18.81 -1.85 13.84
C ILE A 150 20.17 -2.54 13.86
N THR A 151 20.71 -2.79 12.67
CA THR A 151 22.07 -3.30 12.47
C THR A 151 22.76 -2.47 11.41
N TRP A 152 24.05 -2.17 11.57
CA TRP A 152 24.83 -1.47 10.57
C TRP A 152 26.30 -1.85 10.67
N ASP A 153 27.03 -1.71 9.57
CA ASP A 153 28.47 -1.83 9.55
C ASP A 153 29.09 -0.42 9.53
N GLN A 154 30.12 -0.17 10.34
CA GLN A 154 30.80 1.12 10.35
C GLN A 154 32.31 1.02 10.56
N THR A 155 33.06 1.82 9.81
CA THR A 155 34.52 2.00 9.96
C THR A 155 34.95 3.42 9.59
N GLY A 156 36.25 3.69 9.56
CA GLY A 156 36.82 4.96 9.13
C GLY A 156 38.30 4.85 8.78
N SER A 157 38.93 5.97 8.48
CA SER A 157 40.40 6.08 8.40
C SER A 157 40.99 6.30 9.79
N ALA A 158 42.28 6.03 9.99
CA ALA A 158 42.96 6.25 11.27
C ALA A 158 42.76 7.69 11.83
N THR A 159 42.66 8.69 10.97
CA THR A 159 42.46 10.10 11.34
C THR A 159 41.01 10.58 11.25
N GLY A 160 40.06 9.68 10.98
CA GLY A 160 38.61 9.95 10.90
C GLY A 160 37.91 9.79 12.25
N PRO A 161 36.61 10.13 12.34
CA PRO A 161 35.84 10.15 13.60
C PRO A 161 35.81 8.78 14.28
N ARG A 162 35.99 8.75 15.60
CA ARG A 162 35.97 7.52 16.39
C ARG A 162 34.65 7.30 17.11
N ASP A 163 34.14 8.32 17.78
CA ASP A 163 33.10 8.16 18.77
C ASP A 163 31.76 8.62 18.21
N PHE A 164 30.77 7.74 18.22
CA PHE A 164 29.44 8.01 17.67
C PHE A 164 28.37 7.72 18.70
N LYS A 165 27.19 8.30 18.48
CA LYS A 165 25.95 7.93 19.15
C LYS A 165 24.81 7.75 18.17
N VAL A 166 23.81 6.96 18.57
CA VAL A 166 22.57 6.79 17.83
C VAL A 166 21.51 7.73 18.39
N GLN A 167 20.82 8.45 17.52
CA GLN A 167 19.62 9.20 17.87
C GLN A 167 18.41 8.69 17.10
N TYR A 168 17.21 8.84 17.65
CA TYR A 168 15.97 8.55 16.97
C TYR A 168 14.97 9.71 17.02
N SER A 169 14.03 9.74 16.08
CA SER A 169 12.91 10.69 16.04
C SER A 169 11.72 10.08 15.30
N THR A 170 10.51 10.51 15.62
CA THR A 170 9.28 10.20 14.85
C THR A 170 8.77 11.38 14.04
N ASN A 171 9.37 12.57 14.20
CA ASN A 171 8.92 13.80 13.54
C ASN A 171 10.02 14.51 12.73
N GLY A 172 11.26 13.98 12.75
CA GLY A 172 12.38 14.49 11.97
C GLY A 172 12.95 15.83 12.44
N SER A 173 12.45 16.41 13.54
CA SER A 173 12.90 17.70 14.08
C SER A 173 13.45 17.59 15.50
N ALA A 174 12.77 16.84 16.38
CA ALA A 174 13.23 16.55 17.74
C ALA A 174 13.88 15.17 17.79
N PHE A 175 15.16 15.11 18.16
CA PHE A 175 15.93 13.87 18.25
C PHE A 175 16.27 13.52 19.69
N THR A 176 16.09 12.25 20.02
CA THR A 176 16.39 11.66 21.33
C THR A 176 17.59 10.74 21.20
N ASP A 177 18.56 10.86 22.12
CA ASP A 177 19.69 9.92 22.20
C ASP A 177 19.16 8.53 22.59
N ALA A 178 19.52 7.51 21.81
CA ALA A 178 19.15 6.14 22.11
C ALA A 178 19.92 5.63 23.35
N THR A 179 19.36 4.64 24.02
CA THR A 179 19.97 3.95 25.16
C THR A 179 20.21 2.48 24.83
N GLY A 180 21.07 1.81 25.61
CA GLY A 180 21.37 0.40 25.42
C GLY A 180 22.75 0.12 24.81
N ALA A 181 23.05 -1.16 24.59
CA ALA A 181 24.33 -1.58 24.03
C ALA A 181 24.48 -1.07 22.58
N ASN A 182 25.62 -0.45 22.27
CA ASN A 182 25.89 0.25 21.01
C ASN A 182 25.07 1.52 20.75
N SER A 183 24.37 2.09 21.75
CA SER A 183 23.72 3.40 21.58
C SER A 183 24.72 4.57 21.58
N THR A 184 25.84 4.41 22.29
CA THR A 184 27.06 5.22 22.17
C THR A 184 28.24 4.26 22.01
N TYR A 185 29.12 4.51 21.05
CA TYR A 185 30.16 3.55 20.68
C TYR A 185 31.39 4.20 20.06
N ALA A 186 32.53 3.51 20.16
CA ALA A 186 33.78 3.88 19.51
C ALA A 186 34.11 2.90 18.38
N LEU A 187 34.56 3.42 17.24
CA LEU A 187 35.14 2.62 16.16
C LEU A 187 36.51 2.06 16.60
N ALA A 188 36.84 0.86 16.13
CA ALA A 188 38.03 0.14 16.56
C ALA A 188 39.33 0.84 16.14
N ASN A 189 40.33 0.78 17.02
CA ASN A 189 41.70 1.23 16.77
C ASN A 189 42.65 0.01 16.85
N PRO A 190 43.40 -0.34 15.78
CA PRO A 190 43.46 0.33 14.48
C PRO A 190 42.15 0.20 13.68
N ALA A 191 41.95 1.13 12.74
CA ALA A 191 40.78 1.16 11.88
C ALA A 191 40.59 -0.16 11.12
N ILE A 192 39.36 -0.66 11.08
CA ILE A 192 39.02 -1.91 10.39
C ILE A 192 39.04 -1.67 8.89
N SER A 193 39.80 -2.50 8.17
CA SER A 193 39.82 -2.47 6.71
C SER A 193 38.60 -3.17 6.13
N TRP A 194 37.98 -2.53 5.14
CA TRP A 194 36.85 -3.05 4.37
C TRP A 194 37.26 -3.43 2.96
N SER A 195 36.58 -4.42 2.40
CA SER A 195 36.82 -4.91 1.04
C SER A 195 35.53 -5.44 0.43
N ALA A 196 35.41 -5.36 -0.89
CA ALA A 196 34.18 -5.76 -1.58
C ALA A 196 33.88 -7.27 -1.55
N GLY A 197 34.89 -8.12 -1.37
CA GLY A 197 34.72 -9.58 -1.43
C GLY A 197 34.66 -10.29 -0.08
N THR A 198 34.88 -9.58 1.04
CA THR A 198 34.97 -10.23 2.36
C THR A 198 34.33 -9.34 3.42
N THR A 199 33.34 -9.91 4.12
CA THR A 199 32.69 -9.29 5.27
C THR A 199 33.58 -9.39 6.51
N ASN A 200 33.62 -8.32 7.29
CA ASN A 200 34.26 -8.26 8.59
C ASN A 200 33.21 -7.93 9.65
N LEU A 201 32.89 -8.89 10.50
CA LEU A 201 31.85 -8.72 11.53
C LEU A 201 32.29 -7.81 12.67
N ALA A 202 33.59 -7.50 12.82
CA ALA A 202 34.07 -6.61 13.87
C ALA A 202 33.64 -5.14 13.67
N SER A 203 33.25 -4.76 12.45
CA SER A 203 32.66 -3.44 12.18
C SER A 203 31.13 -3.42 12.33
N ARG A 204 30.50 -4.59 12.54
CA ARG A 204 29.05 -4.69 12.68
C ARG A 204 28.59 -4.28 14.06
N ARG A 205 27.49 -3.54 14.10
CA ARG A 205 26.81 -3.13 15.32
C ARG A 205 25.35 -3.49 15.22
N THR A 206 24.78 -3.85 16.36
CA THR A 206 23.35 -4.06 16.52
C THR A 206 22.91 -3.27 17.74
N LEU A 207 21.83 -2.53 17.59
CA LEU A 207 21.16 -1.82 18.68
C LEU A 207 19.71 -2.31 18.74
N ASP A 208 19.36 -2.86 19.90
CA ASP A 208 17.99 -3.23 20.24
C ASP A 208 17.22 -1.99 20.69
N LEU A 209 16.15 -1.66 19.99
CA LEU A 209 15.25 -0.54 20.28
C LEU A 209 13.86 -1.04 20.67
N SER A 210 13.70 -2.34 20.95
CA SER A 210 12.41 -2.95 21.27
C SER A 210 11.78 -2.40 22.54
N SER A 211 12.59 -1.83 23.45
CA SER A 211 12.12 -1.14 24.64
C SER A 211 11.72 0.33 24.40
N VAL A 212 11.60 0.78 23.15
CA VAL A 212 11.21 2.15 22.78
C VAL A 212 9.84 2.13 22.08
N PRO A 213 8.73 2.14 22.82
CA PRO A 213 7.37 2.02 22.25
C PRO A 213 7.03 3.12 21.25
N ALA A 214 7.66 4.29 21.39
CA ALA A 214 7.47 5.42 20.46
C ALA A 214 7.93 5.09 19.03
N LEU A 215 8.73 4.05 18.82
CA LEU A 215 9.17 3.63 17.50
C LEU A 215 8.28 2.56 16.87
N GLU A 216 7.30 2.03 17.60
CA GLU A 216 6.40 0.99 17.11
C GLU A 216 5.25 1.58 16.31
N ASN A 217 4.86 0.88 15.24
CA ASN A 217 3.73 1.24 14.39
C ASN A 217 3.73 2.71 13.90
N GLN A 218 4.91 3.25 13.56
CA GLN A 218 5.04 4.63 13.10
C GLN A 218 5.05 4.69 11.58
N SER A 219 4.38 5.72 11.03
CA SER A 219 4.42 6.00 9.59
C SER A 219 5.84 6.37 9.14
N THR A 220 6.60 7.07 9.99
CA THR A 220 8.02 7.39 9.75
C THR A 220 8.79 7.47 11.06
N VAL A 221 9.94 6.80 11.06
CA VAL A 221 11.00 6.88 12.08
C VAL A 221 12.25 7.40 11.40
N TYR A 222 13.03 8.20 12.11
CA TYR A 222 14.36 8.65 11.74
C TYR A 222 15.39 8.07 12.70
N ILE A 223 16.49 7.55 12.18
CA ILE A 223 17.67 7.15 12.95
C ILE A 223 18.85 7.98 12.47
N ARG A 224 19.62 8.55 13.39
CA ARG A 224 20.90 9.20 13.10
C ARG A 224 22.07 8.45 13.72
N LEU A 225 23.16 8.33 12.97
CA LEU A 225 24.49 8.00 13.49
C LEU A 225 25.28 9.31 13.56
N VAL A 226 25.47 9.84 14.77
CA VAL A 226 25.99 11.19 15.02
C VAL A 226 27.42 11.11 15.55
N ASP A 227 28.34 11.88 14.99
CA ASP A 227 29.68 12.06 15.55
C ASP A 227 29.59 12.75 16.91
N ASN A 228 30.07 12.08 17.94
CA ASN A 228 29.87 12.44 19.34
C ASN A 228 31.13 13.03 19.97
N SER A 229 32.28 13.00 19.29
CA SER A 229 33.52 13.57 19.83
C SER A 229 34.50 14.00 18.75
N ALA A 230 35.36 14.97 19.07
CA ALA A 230 36.43 15.39 18.16
C ALA A 230 37.61 14.41 18.09
N THR A 231 37.46 13.18 18.64
CA THR A 231 38.54 12.20 18.72
C THR A 231 38.57 11.31 17.48
N ALA A 232 39.74 11.21 16.88
CA ALA A 232 40.01 10.32 15.76
C ALA A 232 40.25 8.89 16.21
N ILE A 233 40.11 7.93 15.28
CA ILE A 233 40.30 6.50 15.55
C ILE A 233 41.67 6.20 16.18
N ASN A 234 42.73 6.83 15.69
CA ASN A 234 44.10 6.69 16.23
C ASN A 234 44.33 7.41 17.58
N GLY A 235 43.31 8.09 18.14
CA GLY A 235 43.38 8.83 19.39
C GLY A 235 43.78 10.31 19.28
N THR A 236 44.05 10.83 18.07
CA THR A 236 44.31 12.27 17.86
C THR A 236 43.00 13.04 17.67
N THR A 237 43.07 14.30 17.25
CA THR A 237 41.88 15.03 16.75
C THR A 237 41.52 14.58 15.34
N VAL A 238 40.22 14.59 15.00
CA VAL A 238 39.74 14.32 13.64
C VAL A 238 40.38 15.29 12.64
N ALA A 239 41.05 14.75 11.62
CA ALA A 239 41.69 15.54 10.58
C ALA A 239 40.72 15.81 9.43
N ALA A 240 40.92 16.91 8.68
CA ALA A 240 40.08 17.26 7.53
C ALA A 240 39.98 16.14 6.48
N GLY A 241 41.08 15.42 6.22
CA GLY A 241 41.10 14.27 5.31
C GLY A 241 40.65 12.94 5.94
N GLY A 242 40.35 12.93 7.24
CA GLY A 242 39.90 11.73 7.95
C GLY A 242 38.49 11.32 7.54
N THR A 243 38.33 10.08 7.08
CA THR A 243 37.04 9.58 6.59
C THR A 243 36.28 8.77 7.62
N GLY A 244 34.96 8.94 7.68
CA GLY A 244 34.00 7.99 8.27
C GLY A 244 33.29 7.19 7.17
N ARG A 245 32.90 5.94 7.46
CA ARG A 245 32.24 5.04 6.50
C ARG A 245 31.12 4.22 7.14
N VAL A 246 29.97 4.16 6.48
CA VAL A 246 28.78 3.40 6.91
C VAL A 246 28.33 2.49 5.77
N ASP A 247 27.90 1.28 6.12
CA ASP A 247 27.44 0.29 5.16
C ASP A 247 26.42 -0.68 5.77
N ASN A 248 25.69 -1.44 4.94
CA ASN A 248 24.77 -2.50 5.34
C ASN A 248 23.79 -2.11 6.47
N PHE A 249 23.21 -0.91 6.42
CA PHE A 249 22.26 -0.47 7.45
C PHE A 249 20.94 -1.22 7.27
N THR A 250 20.44 -1.88 8.31
CA THR A 250 19.27 -2.75 8.28
C THR A 250 18.37 -2.45 9.48
N VAL A 251 17.07 -2.36 9.24
CA VAL A 251 16.02 -2.24 10.24
C VAL A 251 15.24 -3.54 10.26
N ASN A 252 15.07 -4.11 11.45
CA ASN A 252 14.24 -5.29 11.66
C ASN A 252 13.15 -5.00 12.69
N GLY A 253 12.04 -5.74 12.60
CA GLY A 253 10.95 -5.66 13.56
C GLY A 253 10.12 -6.93 13.54
N THR A 254 9.28 -7.10 14.55
CA THR A 254 8.32 -8.19 14.61
C THR A 254 6.99 -7.72 14.05
N ALA A 255 6.48 -8.39 13.01
CA ALA A 255 5.15 -8.09 12.48
C ALA A 255 4.12 -8.28 13.60
N GLY A 256 3.31 -7.25 13.84
CA GLY A 256 2.10 -7.39 14.62
C GLY A 256 1.23 -8.42 13.92
N GLY A 257 1.01 -9.57 14.55
CA GLY A 257 0.10 -10.57 14.00
C GLY A 257 -1.25 -9.93 13.67
N PRO A 258 -2.01 -10.46 12.70
CA PRO A 258 -3.35 -9.93 12.44
C PRO A 258 -4.10 -9.95 13.76
N THR A 259 -4.47 -8.78 14.27
CA THR A 259 -5.41 -8.71 15.39
C THR A 259 -6.63 -9.50 14.92
N PRO A 260 -6.95 -10.66 15.54
CA PRO A 260 -8.02 -11.50 15.04
C PRO A 260 -9.29 -10.66 15.02
N THR A 261 -9.87 -10.51 13.84
CA THR A 261 -11.17 -9.89 13.68
C THR A 261 -12.15 -10.64 14.59
N PRO A 262 -12.80 -9.99 15.57
CA PRO A 262 -13.71 -10.70 16.46
C PRO A 262 -14.83 -11.31 15.61
N THR A 263 -14.94 -12.63 15.65
CA THR A 263 -16.07 -13.35 15.05
C THR A 263 -17.33 -12.98 15.83
N PRO A 264 -18.39 -12.44 15.20
CA PRO A 264 -19.60 -12.04 15.91
C PRO A 264 -20.28 -13.29 16.50
N THR A 265 -20.40 -13.34 17.83
CA THR A 265 -21.14 -14.38 18.56
C THR A 265 -22.38 -13.71 19.19
N PRO A 266 -23.58 -14.31 19.12
CA PRO A 266 -24.84 -13.67 19.49
C PRO A 266 -24.93 -13.32 20.98
N THR A 267 -25.49 -12.15 21.25
CA THR A 267 -25.66 -11.50 22.56
C THR A 267 -26.70 -12.17 23.45
N PRO A 268 -26.37 -12.39 24.75
CA PRO A 268 -27.34 -12.14 25.82
C PRO A 268 -26.88 -11.10 26.87
N THR A 269 -27.89 -10.43 27.42
CA THR A 269 -28.00 -9.21 28.27
C THR A 269 -27.17 -9.18 29.59
N PRO A 270 -26.71 -8.00 30.08
CA PRO A 270 -25.61 -7.87 31.06
C PRO A 270 -26.02 -7.78 32.55
N THR A 271 -25.03 -7.91 33.45
CA THR A 271 -25.04 -7.39 34.84
C THR A 271 -23.61 -6.92 35.23
N PRO A 272 -23.43 -5.76 35.89
CA PRO A 272 -22.21 -4.93 35.78
C PRO A 272 -21.12 -5.20 36.84
N THR A 273 -19.87 -4.83 36.51
CA THR A 273 -18.74 -4.65 37.46
C THR A 273 -17.90 -3.46 36.97
N PRO A 274 -17.42 -2.55 37.85
CA PRO A 274 -17.09 -1.17 37.48
C PRO A 274 -15.79 -1.02 36.68
N SER A 275 -15.85 -0.08 35.73
CA SER A 275 -14.76 0.34 34.85
C SER A 275 -13.72 1.18 35.58
N PRO A 276 -12.41 0.97 35.35
CA PRO A 276 -11.40 1.96 35.69
C PRO A 276 -11.55 3.19 34.79
N THR A 277 -11.28 4.36 35.36
CA THR A 277 -11.40 5.69 34.74
C THR A 277 -10.33 5.87 33.65
N PRO A 278 -10.70 6.15 32.39
CA PRO A 278 -9.73 6.48 31.35
C PRO A 278 -9.10 7.85 31.61
N THR A 279 -7.76 7.90 31.52
CA THR A 279 -7.00 9.15 31.37
C THR A 279 -7.18 9.65 29.93
N PRO A 280 -7.49 10.93 29.70
CA PRO A 280 -7.76 11.44 28.36
C PRO A 280 -6.52 11.33 27.46
N THR A 281 -6.67 10.57 26.37
CA THR A 281 -5.71 10.51 25.26
C THR A 281 -5.89 11.79 24.41
N PRO A 282 -4.80 12.47 23.99
CA PRO A 282 -4.88 13.58 23.05
C PRO A 282 -5.56 13.14 21.74
N ALA A 283 -6.40 14.01 21.17
CA ALA A 283 -7.18 13.75 19.96
C ALA A 283 -6.29 13.28 18.80
N VAL A 284 -6.68 12.18 18.16
CA VAL A 284 -6.14 11.73 16.88
C VAL A 284 -6.60 12.73 15.82
N PRO A 285 -5.70 13.37 15.05
CA PRO A 285 -6.10 14.21 13.92
C PRO A 285 -7.03 13.45 12.97
N GLY A 286 -8.14 14.06 12.57
CA GLY A 286 -9.30 13.42 11.94
C GLY A 286 -8.94 12.52 10.73
N THR A 287 -9.46 11.30 10.71
CA THR A 287 -9.27 10.34 9.60
C THR A 287 -10.12 10.69 8.37
N VAL A 288 -11.28 11.31 8.61
CA VAL A 288 -12.12 11.96 7.60
C VAL A 288 -12.09 13.44 7.88
N VAL A 289 -11.83 14.23 6.84
CA VAL A 289 -11.72 15.68 6.91
C VAL A 289 -12.70 16.34 5.95
N ILE A 290 -13.12 17.55 6.26
CA ILE A 290 -13.76 18.49 5.36
C ILE A 290 -12.73 18.91 4.32
N SER A 291 -12.92 18.52 3.06
CA SER A 291 -12.03 18.88 1.96
C SER A 291 -12.45 20.17 1.26
N GLN A 292 -13.74 20.52 1.26
CA GLN A 292 -14.22 21.77 0.66
C GLN A 292 -15.43 22.36 1.39
N VAL A 293 -15.50 23.69 1.36
CA VAL A 293 -16.65 24.46 1.81
C VAL A 293 -17.04 25.49 0.75
N TYR A 294 -18.28 25.44 0.28
CA TYR A 294 -18.85 26.38 -0.69
C TYR A 294 -20.21 26.89 -0.22
N GLY A 295 -20.27 28.18 0.14
CA GLY A 295 -21.49 28.87 0.58
C GLY A 295 -22.02 29.89 -0.43
N GLY A 296 -21.73 29.71 -1.71
CA GLY A 296 -22.09 30.66 -2.78
C GLY A 296 -23.33 30.28 -3.58
N GLY A 297 -23.97 29.15 -3.27
CA GLY A 297 -24.93 28.49 -4.13
C GLY A 297 -26.19 29.30 -4.39
N GLY A 298 -26.65 29.34 -5.64
CA GLY A 298 -27.91 30.00 -6.01
C GLY A 298 -27.85 31.52 -6.10
N ASN A 299 -26.84 32.15 -5.48
CA ASN A 299 -26.62 33.59 -5.49
C ASN A 299 -26.25 34.12 -6.87
N LEU A 300 -26.35 35.43 -7.09
CA LEU A 300 -25.94 36.04 -8.36
C LEU A 300 -24.49 35.67 -8.71
N ASN A 301 -24.26 35.20 -9.93
CA ASN A 301 -22.98 34.69 -10.43
C ASN A 301 -22.45 33.43 -9.70
N ALA A 302 -23.30 32.67 -9.02
CA ALA A 302 -22.89 31.40 -8.44
C ALA A 302 -22.41 30.42 -9.51
N THR A 303 -21.33 29.69 -9.24
CA THR A 303 -20.92 28.55 -10.05
C THR A 303 -21.95 27.43 -9.96
N TYR A 304 -22.38 27.10 -8.74
CA TYR A 304 -23.34 26.02 -8.48
C TYR A 304 -24.66 26.53 -7.90
N LEU A 305 -25.73 25.78 -8.13
CA LEU A 305 -27.07 26.11 -7.66
C LEU A 305 -27.20 25.98 -6.13
N ASN A 306 -26.44 25.09 -5.52
CA ASN A 306 -26.53 24.79 -4.09
C ASN A 306 -25.18 24.99 -3.41
N ASP A 307 -25.25 25.38 -2.14
CA ASP A 307 -24.13 25.27 -1.21
C ASP A 307 -23.74 23.80 -1.07
N TYR A 308 -22.48 23.54 -0.71
CA TYR A 308 -22.05 22.19 -0.40
C TYR A 308 -20.90 22.16 0.62
N VAL A 309 -20.82 21.03 1.31
CA VAL A 309 -19.64 20.59 2.05
C VAL A 309 -19.18 19.27 1.44
N GLU A 310 -17.88 19.13 1.25
CA GLU A 310 -17.25 17.90 0.77
C GLU A 310 -16.41 17.31 1.89
N LEU A 311 -16.56 16.01 2.13
CA LEU A 311 -15.69 15.25 3.03
C LEU A 311 -14.72 14.39 2.22
N PHE A 312 -13.62 14.02 2.86
CA PHE A 312 -12.58 13.21 2.28
C PHE A 312 -11.98 12.28 3.33
N ASN A 313 -11.89 11.00 3.00
CA ASN A 313 -11.21 10.03 3.84
C ASN A 313 -9.71 10.00 3.49
N ARG A 314 -8.91 10.64 4.33
CA ARG A 314 -7.45 10.69 4.18
C ARG A 314 -6.73 9.48 4.78
N SER A 315 -7.47 8.61 5.46
CA SER A 315 -6.92 7.39 6.06
C SER A 315 -6.76 6.27 5.03
N THR A 316 -6.13 5.17 5.45
CA THR A 316 -5.98 3.94 4.67
C THR A 316 -7.09 2.92 4.94
N ASP A 317 -8.05 3.24 5.80
CA ASP A 317 -9.14 2.35 6.16
C ASP A 317 -10.49 2.86 5.65
N ILE A 318 -11.46 1.95 5.51
CA ILE A 318 -12.85 2.35 5.29
C ILE A 318 -13.40 2.97 6.57
N VAL A 319 -13.98 4.16 6.48
CA VAL A 319 -14.60 4.86 7.61
C VAL A 319 -16.12 4.85 7.44
N SER A 320 -16.85 4.34 8.44
CA SER A 320 -18.31 4.45 8.49
C SER A 320 -18.72 5.84 8.93
N LEU A 321 -19.63 6.47 8.18
CA LEU A 321 -20.24 7.76 8.52
C LEU A 321 -21.60 7.60 9.21
N SER A 322 -22.03 6.37 9.47
CA SER A 322 -23.32 6.09 10.10
C SER A 322 -23.40 6.76 11.47
N GLY A 323 -24.40 7.62 11.65
CA GLY A 323 -24.61 8.35 12.89
C GLY A 323 -23.71 9.57 13.05
N TRP A 324 -22.96 9.96 12.02
CA TRP A 324 -22.20 11.22 12.00
C TRP A 324 -23.05 12.36 11.41
N SER A 325 -22.61 13.60 11.56
CA SER A 325 -23.21 14.74 10.88
C SER A 325 -22.18 15.81 10.49
N VAL A 326 -22.49 16.55 9.44
CA VAL A 326 -21.91 17.88 9.20
C VAL A 326 -22.83 18.91 9.83
N GLN A 327 -22.26 19.87 10.56
CA GLN A 327 -23.03 20.95 11.18
C GLN A 327 -22.45 22.31 10.85
N TYR A 328 -23.32 23.33 10.83
CA TYR A 328 -22.95 24.68 10.42
C TYR A 328 -23.38 25.75 11.42
N SER A 329 -22.54 26.76 11.60
CA SER A 329 -22.91 28.00 12.27
C SER A 329 -22.23 29.20 11.60
N SER A 330 -22.87 30.37 11.67
CA SER A 330 -22.31 31.63 11.16
C SER A 330 -20.98 31.99 11.83
N ALA A 331 -20.11 32.73 11.14
CA ALA A 331 -18.77 33.07 11.61
C ALA A 331 -18.70 33.64 13.03
N THR A 332 -19.57 34.60 13.35
CA THR A 332 -19.59 35.31 14.65
C THR A 332 -20.96 35.39 15.31
N GLY A 333 -22.01 34.87 14.67
CA GLY A 333 -23.38 34.91 15.20
C GLY A 333 -23.58 33.98 16.39
N THR A 334 -24.73 34.14 17.06
CA THR A 334 -25.04 33.48 18.33
C THR A 334 -25.74 32.12 18.21
N GLY A 335 -26.06 31.68 16.99
CA GLY A 335 -26.71 30.39 16.74
C GLY A 335 -25.78 29.21 17.01
N ASN A 336 -26.34 28.13 17.56
CA ASN A 336 -25.65 26.88 17.83
C ASN A 336 -25.59 25.98 16.59
N PHE A 337 -24.59 25.09 16.53
CA PHE A 337 -24.47 24.08 15.48
C PHE A 337 -25.73 23.20 15.38
N SER A 338 -26.43 22.98 16.49
CA SER A 338 -27.65 22.18 16.54
C SER A 338 -28.82 22.70 15.72
N SER A 339 -28.76 23.94 15.23
CA SER A 339 -29.78 24.49 14.33
C SER A 339 -29.59 24.08 12.87
N ASN A 340 -28.39 23.61 12.49
CA ASN A 340 -28.05 23.27 11.11
C ASN A 340 -27.29 21.94 11.08
N VAL A 341 -28.03 20.84 11.05
CA VAL A 341 -27.46 19.48 11.09
C VAL A 341 -27.78 18.74 9.79
N ALA A 342 -26.74 18.27 9.11
CA ALA A 342 -26.80 17.38 7.96
C ALA A 342 -26.33 15.98 8.38
N PRO A 343 -27.26 15.04 8.69
CA PRO A 343 -26.90 13.67 9.02
C PRO A 343 -26.21 12.98 7.84
N LEU A 344 -25.25 12.12 8.16
CA LEU A 344 -24.49 11.34 7.20
C LEU A 344 -24.88 9.86 7.26
N SER A 345 -24.57 9.15 6.19
CA SER A 345 -24.79 7.71 6.10
C SER A 345 -23.73 7.05 5.21
N GLY A 346 -23.72 5.72 5.17
CA GLY A 346 -22.76 4.97 4.35
C GLY A 346 -21.35 4.98 4.93
N SER A 347 -20.37 4.83 4.04
CA SER A 347 -18.96 4.69 4.38
C SER A 347 -18.08 5.28 3.29
N LEU A 348 -16.89 5.73 3.65
CA LEU A 348 -15.86 6.20 2.72
C LEU A 348 -14.69 5.24 2.69
N ALA A 349 -14.34 4.76 1.50
CA ALA A 349 -13.07 4.09 1.26
C ALA A 349 -11.88 5.08 1.33
N PRO A 350 -10.65 4.57 1.47
CA PRO A 350 -9.44 5.41 1.41
C PRO A 350 -9.39 6.26 0.15
N GLY A 351 -9.13 7.55 0.31
CA GLY A 351 -9.07 8.51 -0.79
C GLY A 351 -10.42 8.85 -1.43
N GLN A 352 -11.54 8.39 -0.88
CA GLN A 352 -12.87 8.66 -1.42
C GLN A 352 -13.44 9.98 -0.87
N TYR A 353 -14.28 10.63 -1.69
CA TYR A 353 -15.01 11.86 -1.34
C TYR A 353 -16.46 11.58 -0.99
N TYR A 354 -17.07 12.44 -0.17
CA TYR A 354 -18.50 12.45 0.13
C TYR A 354 -19.08 13.85 -0.09
N LEU A 355 -20.03 14.00 -1.01
CA LEU A 355 -20.64 15.28 -1.34
C LEU A 355 -21.97 15.47 -0.60
N ILE A 356 -22.03 16.49 0.26
CA ILE A 356 -23.26 16.91 0.92
C ILE A 356 -23.80 18.16 0.21
N LYS A 357 -24.93 18.00 -0.46
CA LYS A 357 -25.69 19.12 -1.02
C LYS A 357 -26.47 19.84 0.08
N LEU A 358 -26.33 21.15 0.14
CA LEU A 358 -27.02 22.00 1.10
C LEU A 358 -28.03 22.91 0.40
N GLY A 359 -28.46 23.97 1.07
CA GLY A 359 -29.43 24.94 0.60
C GLY A 359 -28.95 25.78 -0.57
N SER A 360 -29.79 26.71 -1.00
CA SER A 360 -29.53 27.59 -2.13
C SER A 360 -30.06 28.99 -1.81
N GLY A 361 -29.26 30.01 -2.12
CA GLY A 361 -29.66 31.41 -1.98
C GLY A 361 -30.52 31.93 -3.14
N GLY A 362 -30.79 31.12 -4.18
CA GLY A 362 -31.53 31.56 -5.36
C GLY A 362 -31.56 30.54 -6.50
N ALA A 363 -31.66 31.01 -7.74
CA ALA A 363 -31.85 30.16 -8.93
C ALA A 363 -30.63 30.11 -9.87
N ASN A 364 -29.51 30.74 -9.51
CA ASN A 364 -28.33 30.84 -10.37
C ASN A 364 -27.34 29.70 -10.13
N GLY A 365 -26.55 29.37 -11.17
CA GLY A 365 -25.52 28.33 -11.12
C GLY A 365 -26.00 26.99 -11.68
N VAL A 366 -25.04 26.11 -11.97
CA VAL A 366 -25.34 24.76 -12.50
C VAL A 366 -25.63 23.77 -11.38
N ALA A 367 -26.28 22.65 -11.69
CA ALA A 367 -26.46 21.59 -10.72
C ALA A 367 -25.11 21.03 -10.23
N LEU A 368 -25.06 20.61 -8.96
CA LEU A 368 -23.93 19.82 -8.45
C LEU A 368 -23.88 18.46 -9.17
N PRO A 369 -22.71 17.79 -9.20
CA PRO A 369 -22.65 16.35 -9.41
C PRO A 369 -23.60 15.62 -8.44
N THR A 370 -24.01 14.39 -8.77
CA THR A 370 -24.90 13.60 -7.93
C THR A 370 -24.41 13.56 -6.48
N GLU A 371 -25.23 14.05 -5.56
CA GLU A 371 -24.88 14.14 -4.14
C GLU A 371 -24.93 12.78 -3.44
N ASP A 372 -24.10 12.60 -2.41
CA ASP A 372 -24.13 11.42 -1.53
C ASP A 372 -25.06 11.64 -0.33
N ALA A 373 -25.30 12.91 0.05
CA ALA A 373 -26.36 13.30 0.98
C ALA A 373 -26.94 14.67 0.60
N SER A 374 -28.16 14.93 1.05
CA SER A 374 -28.86 16.18 0.80
C SER A 374 -29.49 16.71 2.09
N GLN A 375 -29.19 17.98 2.41
CA GLN A 375 -29.80 18.73 3.51
C GLN A 375 -30.04 20.18 3.08
N THR A 376 -31.06 20.38 2.24
CA THR A 376 -31.35 21.69 1.63
C THR A 376 -31.86 22.75 2.61
N GLY A 377 -32.14 22.39 3.87
CA GLY A 377 -32.55 23.33 4.92
C GLY A 377 -31.41 24.20 5.47
N ILE A 378 -30.15 23.86 5.17
CA ILE A 378 -28.97 24.59 5.67
C ILE A 378 -28.46 25.52 4.57
N SER A 379 -28.41 26.82 4.82
CA SER A 379 -27.75 27.78 3.93
C SER A 379 -26.48 28.30 4.58
N MET A 380 -25.38 28.32 3.84
CA MET A 380 -24.09 28.80 4.33
C MET A 380 -23.81 30.21 3.80
N ALA A 381 -23.08 30.99 4.58
CA ALA A 381 -22.61 32.29 4.12
C ALA A 381 -21.36 32.11 3.24
N THR A 382 -21.29 32.85 2.14
CA THR A 382 -20.18 32.75 1.18
C THR A 382 -18.85 33.18 1.80
N GLY A 383 -18.84 34.33 2.48
CA GLY A 383 -17.59 34.97 2.92
C GLY A 383 -17.00 34.46 4.23
N ALA A 384 -17.82 33.95 5.15
CA ALA A 384 -17.34 33.50 6.45
C ALA A 384 -18.36 32.59 7.16
N GLY A 385 -17.87 31.55 7.84
CA GLY A 385 -18.69 30.58 8.53
C GLY A 385 -17.88 29.54 9.28
N LYS A 386 -18.58 28.61 9.94
CA LYS A 386 -18.00 27.50 10.69
C LYS A 386 -18.68 26.21 10.28
N VAL A 387 -17.90 25.22 9.91
CA VAL A 387 -18.36 23.87 9.57
C VAL A 387 -17.65 22.89 10.49
N ILE A 388 -18.39 21.99 11.12
CA ILE A 388 -17.83 20.87 11.88
C ILE A 388 -18.30 19.54 11.29
N LEU A 389 -17.40 18.58 11.26
CA LEU A 389 -17.70 17.17 11.11
C LEU A 389 -17.72 16.55 12.51
N VAL A 390 -18.82 15.90 12.88
CA VAL A 390 -18.96 15.29 14.20
C VAL A 390 -19.42 13.83 14.13
N ASN A 391 -19.00 13.02 15.09
CA ASN A 391 -19.36 11.60 15.18
C ASN A 391 -20.73 11.32 15.83
N THR A 392 -21.64 12.29 15.77
CA THR A 392 -23.02 12.19 16.28
C THR A 392 -24.00 12.84 15.31
N ALA A 393 -25.20 12.26 15.21
CA ALA A 393 -26.30 12.82 14.42
C ALA A 393 -27.05 13.92 15.19
N THR A 394 -26.81 14.04 16.50
CA THR A 394 -27.37 15.10 17.33
C THR A 394 -26.56 16.38 17.18
N GLY A 395 -27.27 17.48 16.96
CA GLY A 395 -26.71 18.82 16.92
C GLY A 395 -25.97 19.22 18.20
N LEU A 396 -24.75 19.77 18.08
CA LEU A 396 -24.04 20.32 19.24
C LEU A 396 -24.69 21.65 19.67
N THR A 397 -24.99 21.79 20.95
CA THR A 397 -25.64 23.00 21.52
C THR A 397 -24.66 24.12 21.83
N CYS A 398 -23.54 24.16 21.11
CA CYS A 398 -22.50 25.16 21.22
C CYS A 398 -22.21 25.76 19.83
N ASN A 399 -21.37 26.79 19.79
CA ASN A 399 -20.81 27.34 18.55
C ASN A 399 -19.31 27.71 18.66
N GLY A 400 -18.69 27.40 19.79
CA GLY A 400 -17.27 27.67 20.07
C GLY A 400 -16.91 29.15 20.28
N GLY A 401 -17.87 30.06 20.09
CA GLY A 401 -17.73 31.49 20.34
C GLY A 401 -18.63 31.95 21.50
N SER A 402 -19.77 32.55 21.17
CA SER A 402 -20.72 33.06 22.18
C SER A 402 -21.30 31.96 23.08
N ALA A 403 -21.35 30.72 22.58
CA ALA A 403 -21.69 29.51 23.33
C ALA A 403 -20.48 28.56 23.23
N PRO A 404 -19.53 28.60 24.18
CA PRO A 404 -18.36 27.75 24.16
C PRO A 404 -18.74 26.27 24.12
N CYS A 405 -18.00 25.46 23.36
CA CYS A 405 -18.18 24.01 23.34
C CYS A 405 -17.58 23.38 24.59
N SER A 406 -18.34 22.50 25.25
CA SER A 406 -17.83 21.76 26.40
C SER A 406 -16.76 20.75 25.96
N ALA A 407 -15.98 20.23 26.90
CA ALA A 407 -15.00 19.17 26.59
C ALA A 407 -15.68 17.94 25.94
N THR A 408 -16.91 17.63 26.33
CA THR A 408 -17.71 16.56 25.73
C THR A 408 -18.09 16.87 24.28
N ASP A 409 -18.51 18.11 24.01
CA ASP A 409 -18.84 18.54 22.64
C ASP A 409 -17.60 18.54 21.74
N LEU A 410 -16.46 19.02 22.26
CA LEU A 410 -15.18 19.01 21.53
C LEU A 410 -14.73 17.58 21.19
N ALA A 411 -14.97 16.60 22.07
CA ALA A 411 -14.64 15.19 21.80
C ALA A 411 -15.50 14.55 20.70
N HIS A 412 -16.64 15.16 20.35
CA HIS A 412 -17.45 14.73 19.21
C HIS A 412 -16.97 15.30 17.88
N ILE A 413 -16.20 16.39 17.88
CA ILE A 413 -15.68 17.03 16.67
C ILE A 413 -14.52 16.19 16.12
N ILE A 414 -14.70 15.73 14.87
CA ILE A 414 -13.71 14.98 14.11
C ILE A 414 -12.84 15.91 13.26
N ASP A 415 -13.44 16.96 12.71
CA ASP A 415 -12.76 18.01 11.96
C ASP A 415 -13.56 19.32 12.08
N LEU A 416 -12.88 20.46 12.12
CA LEU A 416 -13.45 21.80 12.25
C LEU A 416 -12.81 22.76 11.25
N VAL A 417 -13.64 23.39 10.43
CA VAL A 417 -13.22 24.45 9.52
C VAL A 417 -13.95 25.74 9.86
N GLY A 418 -13.21 26.70 10.42
CA GLY A 418 -13.63 28.11 10.41
C GLY A 418 -13.00 28.84 9.22
N TYR A 419 -13.79 29.63 8.50
CA TYR A 419 -13.33 30.39 7.35
C TYR A 419 -13.79 31.86 7.40
N GLY A 420 -13.02 32.74 6.76
CA GLY A 420 -13.25 34.19 6.79
C GLY A 420 -12.93 34.76 8.17
N ASN A 421 -13.89 35.48 8.77
CA ASN A 421 -13.76 36.04 10.12
C ASN A 421 -14.34 35.12 11.22
N ALA A 422 -14.33 33.80 10.99
CA ALA A 422 -14.82 32.83 11.97
C ALA A 422 -14.11 32.96 13.32
N ASN A 423 -14.88 32.86 14.41
CA ASN A 423 -14.36 32.95 15.78
C ASN A 423 -14.11 31.58 16.45
N PHE A 424 -14.22 30.49 15.69
CA PHE A 424 -13.92 29.13 16.12
C PHE A 424 -13.44 28.33 14.91
N PHE A 425 -12.22 27.82 15.01
CA PHE A 425 -11.42 27.23 13.93
C PHE A 425 -10.29 26.39 14.55
N GLU A 426 -9.65 25.56 13.74
CA GLU A 426 -8.45 24.80 14.15
C GLU A 426 -7.17 25.62 13.95
N GLY A 427 -6.21 25.39 14.85
CA GLY A 427 -4.87 25.95 14.78
C GLY A 427 -4.79 27.44 15.03
N SER A 428 -3.85 28.11 14.35
CA SER A 428 -3.48 29.50 14.65
C SER A 428 -4.43 30.55 14.05
N GLY A 429 -5.34 30.16 13.16
CA GLY A 429 -6.24 31.08 12.48
C GLY A 429 -7.27 30.38 11.59
N ALA A 430 -8.38 31.07 11.32
CA ALA A 430 -9.36 30.64 10.33
C ALA A 430 -8.74 30.56 8.92
N ALA A 431 -9.30 29.68 8.10
CA ALA A 431 -9.04 29.66 6.67
C ALA A 431 -9.41 31.01 6.02
N THR A 432 -8.72 31.39 4.96
CA THR A 432 -9.15 32.54 4.14
C THR A 432 -10.55 32.27 3.58
N GLY A 433 -11.48 33.20 3.79
CA GLY A 433 -12.87 33.06 3.34
C GLY A 433 -13.01 33.25 1.82
N PRO A 434 -13.89 32.50 1.14
CA PRO A 434 -14.22 32.74 -0.27
C PRO A 434 -14.67 34.18 -0.50
N SER A 435 -14.10 34.84 -1.52
CA SER A 435 -14.33 36.28 -1.74
C SER A 435 -15.59 36.59 -2.55
N ASN A 436 -16.18 35.59 -3.21
CA ASN A 436 -17.39 35.72 -4.04
C ASN A 436 -18.03 34.34 -4.33
N ASN A 437 -19.17 34.36 -5.02
CA ASN A 437 -19.99 33.16 -5.31
C ASN A 437 -19.37 32.20 -6.35
N THR A 438 -18.22 32.54 -6.96
CA THR A 438 -17.49 31.64 -7.87
C THR A 438 -16.30 30.95 -7.21
N THR A 439 -16.14 31.09 -5.90
CA THR A 439 -15.00 30.55 -5.15
C THR A 439 -15.43 29.73 -3.94
N ALA A 440 -14.60 28.77 -3.54
CA ALA A 440 -14.75 27.91 -2.36
C ALA A 440 -13.43 27.88 -1.58
N ALA A 441 -13.51 27.47 -0.31
CA ALA A 441 -12.32 27.11 0.47
C ALA A 441 -12.00 25.64 0.22
N LEU A 442 -10.78 25.35 -0.25
CA LEU A 442 -10.32 24.00 -0.60
C LEU A 442 -9.14 23.62 0.30
N ARG A 443 -9.24 22.47 0.94
CA ARG A 443 -8.15 21.86 1.70
C ARG A 443 -7.04 21.39 0.74
N ALA A 444 -5.79 21.64 1.12
CA ALA A 444 -4.62 21.40 0.29
C ALA A 444 -4.49 19.92 -0.12
N PHE A 445 -3.87 19.71 -1.29
CA PHE A 445 -3.66 18.38 -1.87
C PHE A 445 -4.94 17.52 -1.95
N GLY A 446 -6.08 18.17 -2.23
CA GLY A 446 -7.37 17.51 -2.36
C GLY A 446 -7.89 16.92 -1.06
N GLY A 447 -7.44 17.39 0.11
CA GLY A 447 -7.80 16.89 1.43
C GLY A 447 -6.71 16.03 2.09
N CYS A 448 -5.60 15.75 1.40
CA CYS A 448 -4.52 14.93 1.96
C CYS A 448 -3.63 15.63 2.96
N THR A 449 -3.65 16.96 3.00
CA THR A 449 -2.92 17.75 3.99
C THR A 449 -3.88 18.34 4.99
N ASP A 450 -3.67 17.98 6.25
CA ASP A 450 -4.39 18.48 7.39
C ASP A 450 -3.42 18.48 8.58
N THR A 451 -3.00 19.69 8.95
CA THR A 451 -2.03 20.01 9.99
C THR A 451 -2.72 20.52 11.26
N ASP A 452 -4.03 20.28 11.38
CA ASP A 452 -4.92 20.85 12.39
C ASP A 452 -4.83 22.39 12.42
N ASN A 453 -4.63 23.01 11.24
CA ASN A 453 -4.51 24.46 11.12
C ASN A 453 -5.20 24.98 9.85
N ASN A 454 -6.42 25.50 10.02
CA ASN A 454 -7.25 25.93 8.90
C ASN A 454 -6.57 27.01 8.04
N SER A 455 -5.82 27.93 8.66
CA SER A 455 -5.10 29.00 7.92
C SER A 455 -3.93 28.50 7.07
N ALA A 456 -3.37 27.33 7.39
CA ALA A 456 -2.28 26.71 6.63
C ALA A 456 -2.80 25.72 5.59
N ASP A 457 -3.90 25.03 5.90
CA ASP A 457 -4.38 23.89 5.11
C ASP A 457 -5.39 24.29 4.02
N PHE A 458 -6.00 25.47 4.10
CA PHE A 458 -7.01 25.90 3.13
C PHE A 458 -6.54 27.07 2.25
N SER A 459 -6.94 27.02 0.99
CA SER A 459 -6.81 28.12 0.03
C SER A 459 -8.12 28.38 -0.69
N VAL A 460 -8.32 29.61 -1.17
CA VAL A 460 -9.52 29.98 -1.94
C VAL A 460 -9.28 29.73 -3.42
N SER A 461 -10.16 28.95 -4.04
CA SER A 461 -10.09 28.63 -5.49
C SER A 461 -11.49 28.39 -6.06
N THR A 462 -11.59 28.05 -7.34
CA THR A 462 -12.86 27.66 -7.98
C THR A 462 -13.41 26.37 -7.35
N PRO A 463 -14.71 26.28 -7.06
CA PRO A 463 -15.31 25.08 -6.47
C PRO A 463 -15.17 23.87 -7.39
N ASN A 464 -14.78 22.72 -6.84
CA ASN A 464 -14.56 21.47 -7.57
C ASN A 464 -15.21 20.27 -6.84
N PRO A 465 -16.54 20.21 -6.72
CA PRO A 465 -17.25 19.20 -5.92
C PRO A 465 -17.05 17.79 -6.46
N ARG A 466 -16.82 16.83 -5.54
CA ARG A 466 -16.58 15.42 -5.80
C ARG A 466 -17.40 14.57 -4.84
N ASN A 467 -17.94 13.48 -5.35
CA ASN A 467 -18.79 12.52 -4.64
C ASN A 467 -18.10 11.15 -4.54
N THR A 468 -18.80 10.15 -3.98
CA THR A 468 -18.26 8.79 -3.84
C THR A 468 -17.94 8.08 -5.16
N ALA A 469 -18.51 8.53 -6.29
CA ALA A 469 -18.22 7.99 -7.62
C ALA A 469 -16.96 8.61 -8.26
N THR A 470 -16.38 9.65 -7.65
CA THR A 470 -15.14 10.26 -8.13
C THR A 470 -13.97 9.29 -7.95
N SER A 471 -13.02 9.28 -8.90
CA SER A 471 -11.79 8.49 -8.77
C SER A 471 -11.10 8.76 -7.44
N LEU A 472 -10.65 7.70 -6.77
CA LEU A 472 -10.02 7.77 -5.45
C LEU A 472 -8.73 8.61 -5.50
N ASN A 473 -8.61 9.55 -4.57
CA ASN A 473 -7.39 10.32 -4.32
C ASN A 473 -6.69 9.78 -3.08
N VAL A 474 -5.93 8.69 -3.21
CA VAL A 474 -5.27 8.06 -2.05
C VAL A 474 -4.07 8.91 -1.61
N CYS A 475 -4.10 9.39 -0.37
CA CYS A 475 -3.03 10.21 0.19
C CYS A 475 -1.71 9.44 0.29
N GLY A 476 -0.62 10.09 -0.13
CA GLY A 476 0.69 9.45 -0.13
C GLY A 476 0.89 8.42 -1.25
N SER A 477 -0.05 8.31 -2.22
CA SER A 477 0.32 7.73 -3.51
C SER A 477 1.38 8.63 -4.15
N PRO A 478 2.58 8.13 -4.48
CA PRO A 478 3.56 8.95 -5.16
C PRO A 478 2.93 9.45 -6.45
N THR A 479 2.89 10.78 -6.59
CA THR A 479 2.84 11.37 -7.93
C THR A 479 4.00 10.74 -8.70
N PRO A 480 3.77 10.12 -9.87
CA PRO A 480 4.86 9.56 -10.64
C PRO A 480 5.88 10.67 -10.90
N THR A 481 7.05 10.55 -10.29
CA THR A 481 8.17 11.46 -10.55
C THR A 481 8.66 11.16 -11.97
N PRO A 482 8.82 12.18 -12.85
CA PRO A 482 9.23 11.95 -14.24
C PRO A 482 10.58 11.24 -14.27
N THR A 483 10.60 10.02 -14.80
CA THR A 483 11.82 9.30 -15.19
C THR A 483 12.41 10.00 -16.43
N PRO A 484 13.74 10.21 -16.54
CA PRO A 484 14.35 10.92 -17.66
C PRO A 484 14.02 10.27 -19.02
N THR A 485 13.72 11.13 -19.99
CA THR A 485 13.33 10.85 -21.38
C THR A 485 14.34 9.97 -22.14
N PRO A 486 13.90 8.81 -22.70
CA PRO A 486 14.31 8.38 -24.04
C PRO A 486 13.36 8.96 -25.09
N THR A 487 13.93 9.58 -26.12
CA THR A 487 13.26 10.18 -27.30
C THR A 487 12.66 9.09 -28.23
N PRO A 488 11.55 9.30 -28.98
CA PRO A 488 10.12 9.21 -28.60
C PRO A 488 9.34 8.08 -29.35
N THR A 489 8.03 7.88 -29.04
CA THR A 489 6.85 7.51 -29.91
C THR A 489 5.90 6.47 -29.26
N PRO A 490 4.55 6.59 -29.36
CA PRO A 490 3.61 7.46 -28.65
C PRO A 490 2.78 6.75 -27.53
N THR A 491 2.44 7.56 -26.52
CA THR A 491 1.36 7.56 -25.50
C THR A 491 0.44 6.33 -25.29
N PRO A 492 0.43 5.69 -24.10
CA PRO A 492 -0.74 4.94 -23.62
C PRO A 492 -1.80 5.84 -22.97
N THR A 493 -3.02 5.62 -23.44
CA THR A 493 -4.35 6.16 -23.05
C THR A 493 -4.76 5.58 -21.67
N PRO A 494 -5.75 6.15 -20.93
CA PRO A 494 -5.94 5.95 -19.49
C PRO A 494 -6.22 4.49 -19.11
N THR A 495 -5.80 4.07 -17.91
CA THR A 495 -6.10 2.74 -17.37
C THR A 495 -7.61 2.53 -17.31
N PRO A 496 -8.18 1.64 -18.15
CA PRO A 496 -9.59 1.31 -18.14
C PRO A 496 -9.92 0.45 -16.92
N ALA A 497 -11.21 0.39 -16.58
CA ALA A 497 -11.81 -0.63 -15.73
C ALA A 497 -11.39 -2.06 -16.19
N PRO A 498 -11.54 -3.09 -15.34
CA PRO A 498 -10.67 -4.26 -15.28
C PRO A 498 -10.39 -4.81 -16.68
N THR A 499 -9.14 -4.73 -17.14
CA THR A 499 -8.80 -5.29 -18.44
C THR A 499 -8.79 -6.80 -18.30
N ASN A 500 -9.71 -7.43 -19.02
CA ASN A 500 -9.62 -8.83 -19.36
C ASN A 500 -8.17 -9.10 -19.80
N THR A 501 -7.45 -9.93 -19.06
CA THR A 501 -6.00 -10.07 -19.23
C THR A 501 -5.62 -10.82 -20.51
N VAL A 502 -6.56 -11.64 -21.01
CA VAL A 502 -6.53 -12.24 -22.34
C VAL A 502 -7.73 -11.71 -23.10
N VAL A 503 -7.51 -11.17 -24.30
CA VAL A 503 -8.56 -10.56 -25.14
C VAL A 503 -8.57 -11.16 -26.53
N ILE A 504 -9.70 -11.02 -27.24
CA ILE A 504 -9.83 -11.32 -28.66
C ILE A 504 -9.14 -10.21 -29.45
N SER A 505 -8.02 -10.53 -30.08
CA SER A 505 -7.21 -9.58 -30.86
C SER A 505 -7.62 -9.51 -32.34
N GLN A 506 -8.11 -10.60 -32.93
CA GLN A 506 -8.60 -10.63 -34.32
C GLN A 506 -9.75 -11.63 -34.49
N VAL A 507 -10.65 -11.31 -35.42
CA VAL A 507 -11.69 -12.21 -35.93
C VAL A 507 -11.74 -12.05 -37.45
N TYR A 508 -11.69 -13.15 -38.17
CA TYR A 508 -11.81 -13.19 -39.63
C TYR A 508 -12.81 -14.26 -40.04
N GLY A 509 -13.97 -13.83 -40.56
CA GLY A 509 -15.01 -14.69 -41.12
C GLY A 509 -15.02 -14.77 -42.66
N GLY A 510 -13.91 -14.38 -43.29
CA GLY A 510 -13.78 -14.29 -44.74
C GLY A 510 -13.22 -15.56 -45.39
N GLY A 511 -12.88 -16.57 -44.60
CA GLY A 511 -12.13 -17.76 -44.98
C GLY A 511 -12.77 -18.49 -46.14
N GLY A 512 -12.01 -18.58 -47.24
CA GLY A 512 -12.45 -19.28 -48.44
C GLY A 512 -13.76 -18.76 -49.06
N ASN A 513 -14.13 -17.50 -48.83
CA ASN A 513 -15.14 -16.82 -49.65
C ASN A 513 -14.57 -16.48 -51.05
N THR A 514 -15.45 -16.23 -52.03
CA THR A 514 -15.01 -15.85 -53.38
C THR A 514 -14.17 -14.57 -53.32
N GLY A 515 -12.91 -14.66 -53.77
CA GLY A 515 -11.96 -13.55 -53.73
C GLY A 515 -11.19 -13.39 -52.41
N SER A 516 -11.40 -14.26 -51.43
CA SER A 516 -10.56 -14.28 -50.21
C SER A 516 -9.13 -14.70 -50.55
N THR A 517 -8.17 -14.21 -49.77
CA THR A 517 -6.78 -14.67 -49.84
C THR A 517 -6.58 -15.92 -48.98
N LEU A 518 -7.13 -15.90 -47.77
CA LEU A 518 -7.05 -16.99 -46.80
C LEU A 518 -8.13 -18.04 -47.05
N THR A 519 -7.77 -19.31 -46.85
CA THR A 519 -8.69 -20.45 -47.01
C THR A 519 -9.61 -20.66 -45.81
N ASN A 520 -9.22 -20.18 -44.62
CA ASN A 520 -9.92 -20.43 -43.36
C ASN A 520 -10.32 -19.16 -42.64
N ASP A 521 -11.42 -19.28 -41.89
CA ASP A 521 -11.77 -18.35 -40.83
C ASP A 521 -10.77 -18.50 -39.68
N PHE A 522 -10.61 -17.45 -38.87
CA PHE A 522 -9.82 -17.57 -37.65
C PHE A 522 -10.24 -16.57 -36.57
N ILE A 523 -9.86 -16.91 -35.34
CA ILE A 523 -9.90 -16.02 -34.18
C ILE A 523 -8.50 -16.02 -33.56
N GLU A 524 -8.00 -14.86 -33.15
CA GLU A 524 -6.68 -14.72 -32.50
C GLU A 524 -6.83 -14.08 -31.13
N LEU A 525 -6.18 -14.65 -30.11
CA LEU A 525 -6.13 -14.09 -28.76
C LEU A 525 -4.75 -13.52 -28.45
N ILE A 526 -4.69 -12.57 -27.51
CA ILE A 526 -3.44 -12.07 -26.94
C ILE A 526 -3.53 -11.94 -25.42
N ASN A 527 -2.46 -12.29 -24.71
CA ASN A 527 -2.31 -12.01 -23.29
C ASN A 527 -1.65 -10.63 -23.08
N HIS A 528 -2.43 -9.64 -22.64
CA HIS A 528 -1.95 -8.28 -22.32
C HIS A 528 -1.47 -8.11 -20.88
N SER A 529 -1.55 -9.14 -20.03
CA SER A 529 -1.05 -9.06 -18.66
C SER A 529 0.46 -9.28 -18.56
N SER A 530 1.02 -8.93 -17.40
CA SER A 530 2.42 -9.20 -17.05
C SER A 530 2.68 -10.62 -16.54
N SER A 531 1.65 -11.47 -16.47
CA SER A 531 1.75 -12.85 -15.97
C SER A 531 1.33 -13.88 -17.03
N PRO A 532 1.91 -15.09 -17.04
CA PRO A 532 1.42 -16.17 -17.89
C PRO A 532 -0.02 -16.57 -17.53
N VAL A 533 -0.86 -16.85 -18.53
CA VAL A 533 -2.25 -17.29 -18.33
C VAL A 533 -2.45 -18.69 -18.91
N ASN A 534 -3.02 -19.59 -18.13
CA ASN A 534 -3.34 -20.95 -18.59
C ASN A 534 -4.76 -20.98 -19.21
N LEU A 535 -4.85 -21.34 -20.49
CA LEU A 535 -6.09 -21.43 -21.26
C LEU A 535 -6.80 -22.79 -21.14
N SER A 536 -6.29 -23.70 -20.31
CA SER A 536 -6.89 -25.02 -20.11
C SER A 536 -8.33 -24.89 -19.63
N GLY A 537 -9.26 -25.46 -20.41
CA GLY A 537 -10.68 -25.47 -20.10
C GLY A 537 -11.45 -24.24 -20.62
N TRP A 538 -10.79 -23.32 -21.32
CA TRP A 538 -11.42 -22.14 -21.93
C TRP A 538 -12.01 -22.48 -23.32
N SER A 539 -12.85 -21.60 -23.85
CA SER A 539 -13.41 -21.69 -25.20
C SER A 539 -13.54 -20.33 -25.88
N VAL A 540 -13.52 -20.31 -27.21
CA VAL A 540 -14.13 -19.23 -28.00
C VAL A 540 -15.53 -19.68 -28.43
N GLN A 541 -16.50 -18.77 -28.39
CA GLN A 541 -17.88 -19.05 -28.78
C GLN A 541 -18.40 -17.99 -29.74
N VAL A 542 -19.14 -18.40 -30.76
CA VAL A 542 -19.62 -17.53 -31.85
C VAL A 542 -21.14 -17.63 -31.99
N TRP A 543 -21.82 -16.50 -32.12
CA TRP A 543 -23.27 -16.41 -32.25
C TRP A 543 -23.73 -16.48 -33.71
N PHE A 544 -24.72 -17.32 -33.97
CA PHE A 544 -25.33 -17.45 -35.30
C PHE A 544 -26.73 -16.84 -35.30
N SER A 545 -26.89 -15.75 -36.07
CA SER A 545 -28.17 -15.06 -36.20
C SER A 545 -29.24 -15.90 -36.90
N SER A 546 -28.85 -16.77 -37.83
CA SER A 546 -29.76 -17.64 -38.58
C SER A 546 -30.42 -18.72 -37.73
N THR A 547 -29.70 -19.23 -36.71
CA THR A 547 -30.17 -20.31 -35.83
C THR A 547 -30.47 -19.84 -34.42
N SER A 548 -30.11 -18.60 -34.08
CA SER A 548 -30.16 -18.07 -32.72
C SER A 548 -29.46 -18.98 -31.70
N THR A 549 -28.27 -19.48 -32.05
CA THR A 549 -27.45 -20.36 -31.21
C THR A 549 -26.01 -19.89 -31.13
N TRP A 550 -25.33 -20.28 -30.06
CA TRP A 550 -23.87 -20.19 -29.96
C TRP A 550 -23.26 -21.52 -30.44
N GLU A 551 -22.10 -21.45 -31.07
CA GLU A 551 -21.19 -22.60 -31.27
C GLU A 551 -19.88 -22.32 -30.55
N MET A 552 -19.08 -23.36 -30.27
CA MET A 552 -17.84 -23.19 -29.52
C MET A 552 -16.68 -24.05 -30.00
N THR A 553 -15.48 -23.49 -29.88
CA THR A 553 -14.21 -24.17 -30.08
C THR A 553 -13.45 -24.18 -28.73
N PRO A 554 -13.21 -25.36 -28.12
CA PRO A 554 -12.42 -25.44 -26.90
C PRO A 554 -10.95 -25.12 -27.19
N LEU A 555 -10.30 -24.39 -26.27
CA LEU A 555 -8.89 -24.08 -26.36
C LEU A 555 -8.04 -25.24 -25.82
N THR A 556 -6.83 -25.40 -26.36
CA THR A 556 -5.90 -26.42 -25.87
C THR A 556 -5.32 -26.03 -24.51
N ASN A 557 -4.81 -27.01 -23.75
CA ASN A 557 -4.00 -26.72 -22.57
C ASN A 557 -2.69 -26.02 -22.97
N PHE A 558 -2.71 -24.69 -22.89
CA PHE A 558 -1.62 -23.82 -23.31
C PHE A 558 -1.44 -22.70 -22.30
N THR A 559 -0.20 -22.44 -21.90
CA THR A 559 0.14 -21.29 -21.05
C THR A 559 0.60 -20.14 -21.93
N LEU A 560 -0.29 -19.17 -22.13
CA LEU A 560 -0.05 -17.99 -22.95
C LEU A 560 0.80 -16.99 -22.17
N GLN A 561 2.04 -16.78 -22.61
CA GLN A 561 2.97 -15.84 -21.97
C GLN A 561 2.53 -14.38 -22.20
N PRO A 562 2.98 -13.43 -21.36
CA PRO A 562 2.80 -12.00 -21.62
C PRO A 562 3.19 -11.60 -23.05
N GLY A 563 2.29 -10.93 -23.76
CA GLY A 563 2.48 -10.47 -25.15
C GLY A 563 2.43 -11.58 -26.21
N GLN A 564 2.17 -12.83 -25.84
CA GLN A 564 2.08 -13.94 -26.78
C GLN A 564 0.68 -14.04 -27.39
N TYR A 565 0.63 -14.39 -28.68
CA TYR A 565 -0.61 -14.64 -29.43
C TYR A 565 -0.97 -16.13 -29.44
N TYR A 566 -2.28 -16.41 -29.56
CA TYR A 566 -2.85 -17.75 -29.68
C TYR A 566 -3.82 -17.79 -30.85
N LEU A 567 -3.50 -18.54 -31.90
CA LEU A 567 -4.28 -18.63 -33.13
C LEU A 567 -5.25 -19.82 -33.08
N ILE A 568 -6.53 -19.54 -33.32
CA ILE A 568 -7.58 -20.54 -33.50
C ILE A 568 -7.98 -20.54 -34.97
N GLN A 569 -7.68 -21.62 -35.68
CA GLN A 569 -8.21 -21.85 -37.02
C GLN A 569 -9.67 -22.29 -36.91
N GLU A 570 -10.55 -21.70 -37.72
CA GLU A 570 -11.95 -22.05 -37.81
C GLU A 570 -12.29 -22.61 -39.21
N SER A 571 -13.55 -22.52 -39.65
CA SER A 571 -14.02 -23.21 -40.86
C SER A 571 -13.20 -22.87 -42.13
N GLN A 572 -13.10 -23.83 -43.05
CA GLN A 572 -12.49 -23.64 -44.36
C GLN A 572 -13.57 -23.42 -45.42
N GLY A 573 -13.48 -22.31 -46.18
CA GLY A 573 -14.33 -22.09 -47.34
C GLY A 573 -13.80 -22.73 -48.63
N ALA A 574 -14.51 -22.54 -49.73
CA ALA A 574 -14.17 -23.14 -51.04
C ALA A 574 -13.18 -22.32 -51.90
N GLY A 575 -12.99 -21.05 -51.56
CA GLY A 575 -12.03 -20.12 -52.16
C GLY A 575 -10.73 -20.00 -51.35
N GLY A 576 -9.99 -18.92 -51.57
CA GLY A 576 -8.68 -18.72 -50.94
C GLY A 576 -7.58 -19.53 -51.60
N THR A 577 -6.33 -19.08 -51.44
CA THR A 577 -5.14 -19.78 -51.95
C THR A 577 -4.05 -19.93 -50.91
N THR A 578 -4.20 -19.27 -49.76
CA THR A 578 -3.19 -19.20 -48.71
C THR A 578 -3.73 -19.82 -47.42
N SER A 579 -3.00 -20.78 -46.86
CA SER A 579 -3.30 -21.37 -45.55
C SER A 579 -2.86 -20.45 -44.41
N LEU A 580 -3.50 -20.59 -43.25
CA LEU A 580 -3.03 -19.95 -42.02
C LEU A 580 -1.66 -20.49 -41.59
N PRO A 581 -0.87 -19.72 -40.81
CA PRO A 581 0.20 -20.28 -40.00
C PRO A 581 -0.32 -21.43 -39.11
N THR A 582 0.57 -22.32 -38.67
CA THR A 582 0.17 -23.46 -37.81
C THR A 582 -0.63 -22.96 -36.60
N PRO A 583 -1.92 -23.35 -36.48
CA PRO A 583 -2.77 -22.84 -35.41
C PRO A 583 -2.49 -23.55 -34.08
N ASN A 584 -2.80 -22.87 -32.98
CA ASN A 584 -2.69 -23.41 -31.63
C ASN A 584 -3.93 -24.23 -31.22
N ALA A 585 -5.11 -23.88 -31.76
CA ALA A 585 -6.33 -24.67 -31.71
C ALA A 585 -6.99 -24.76 -33.09
N VAL A 586 -7.74 -25.83 -33.32
CA VAL A 586 -8.51 -26.02 -34.56
C VAL A 586 -9.97 -26.23 -34.19
N GLY A 587 -10.82 -25.34 -34.69
CA GLY A 587 -12.26 -25.39 -34.66
C GLY A 587 -12.84 -25.54 -36.07
N THR A 588 -14.17 -25.52 -36.15
CA THR A 588 -14.92 -25.69 -37.40
C THR A 588 -16.03 -24.65 -37.56
N ILE A 589 -16.03 -23.60 -36.73
CA ILE A 589 -17.09 -22.60 -36.70
C ILE A 589 -17.03 -21.77 -37.99
N ALA A 590 -18.17 -21.62 -38.68
CA ALA A 590 -18.27 -20.74 -39.83
C ALA A 590 -18.50 -19.30 -39.36
N VAL A 591 -17.42 -18.52 -39.24
CA VAL A 591 -17.52 -17.15 -38.71
C VAL A 591 -18.07 -16.25 -39.81
N SER A 592 -19.14 -15.50 -39.53
CA SER A 592 -19.78 -14.64 -40.54
C SER A 592 -18.86 -13.50 -41.00
N SER A 593 -18.67 -13.28 -42.30
CA SER A 593 -17.90 -12.12 -42.79
C SER A 593 -18.63 -10.78 -42.63
N THR A 594 -19.95 -10.79 -42.40
CA THR A 594 -20.77 -9.57 -42.42
C THR A 594 -21.35 -9.19 -41.06
N SER A 595 -21.73 -10.17 -40.22
CA SER A 595 -22.32 -9.87 -38.91
C SER A 595 -22.38 -11.09 -37.97
N THR A 596 -21.80 -10.99 -36.77
CA THR A 596 -21.88 -11.99 -35.68
C THR A 596 -21.32 -11.41 -34.35
N LYS A 597 -21.41 -12.19 -33.27
CA LYS A 597 -20.80 -11.92 -31.95
C LYS A 597 -19.81 -13.05 -31.65
N VAL A 598 -18.66 -12.73 -31.06
CA VAL A 598 -17.64 -13.68 -30.65
C VAL A 598 -17.28 -13.41 -29.20
N ALA A 599 -17.25 -14.44 -28.36
CA ALA A 599 -16.87 -14.35 -26.96
C ALA A 599 -15.71 -15.28 -26.63
N LEU A 600 -14.81 -14.82 -25.77
CA LEU A 600 -13.84 -15.63 -25.07
C LEU A 600 -14.43 -15.99 -23.70
N VAL A 601 -14.41 -17.27 -23.35
CA VAL A 601 -15.04 -17.78 -22.13
C VAL A 601 -14.05 -18.67 -21.36
N ASN A 602 -13.91 -18.45 -20.04
CA ASN A 602 -12.99 -19.21 -19.18
C ASN A 602 -13.47 -20.62 -18.81
N ASN A 603 -14.49 -21.11 -19.51
CA ASN A 603 -15.06 -22.44 -19.38
C ASN A 603 -15.59 -22.92 -20.74
N THR A 604 -16.09 -24.15 -20.77
CA THR A 604 -16.67 -24.79 -21.97
C THR A 604 -18.18 -24.96 -21.87
N THR A 605 -18.86 -24.15 -21.06
CA THR A 605 -20.33 -24.10 -21.05
C THR A 605 -20.80 -23.20 -22.17
N LEU A 606 -21.59 -23.74 -23.10
CA LEU A 606 -22.13 -22.97 -24.21
C LEU A 606 -23.10 -21.89 -23.70
N MET A 607 -22.95 -20.67 -24.20
CA MET A 607 -23.84 -19.57 -23.86
C MET A 607 -25.27 -19.80 -24.37
N THR A 608 -26.23 -19.19 -23.68
CA THR A 608 -27.65 -19.24 -24.03
C THR A 608 -28.21 -17.83 -24.18
N GLY A 609 -29.20 -17.66 -25.06
CA GLY A 609 -29.82 -16.37 -25.34
C GLY A 609 -29.04 -15.50 -26.34
N THR A 610 -29.73 -14.47 -26.83
CA THR A 610 -29.22 -13.54 -27.85
C THR A 610 -28.32 -12.45 -27.26
N CYS A 611 -28.54 -12.07 -25.99
CA CYS A 611 -27.82 -11.02 -25.27
C CYS A 611 -27.16 -11.61 -24.03
N PRO A 612 -25.88 -12.04 -24.11
CA PRO A 612 -25.16 -12.42 -22.91
C PRO A 612 -25.03 -11.20 -22.00
N ASN A 613 -25.46 -11.32 -20.74
CA ASN A 613 -25.21 -10.26 -19.76
C ASN A 613 -23.70 -10.26 -19.41
N ALA A 614 -23.11 -9.08 -19.21
CA ALA A 614 -21.71 -8.93 -18.76
C ALA A 614 -21.42 -9.55 -17.36
N GLY A 615 -22.41 -10.23 -16.76
CA GLY A 615 -22.29 -11.04 -15.55
C GLY A 615 -22.61 -12.53 -15.75
N ALA A 616 -22.76 -13.01 -16.99
CA ALA A 616 -22.85 -14.45 -17.27
C ALA A 616 -21.54 -15.11 -16.81
N ALA A 617 -21.66 -16.23 -16.08
CA ALA A 617 -20.52 -16.90 -15.48
C ALA A 617 -19.47 -17.30 -16.54
N GLY A 618 -18.38 -16.54 -16.58
CA GLY A 618 -17.15 -16.92 -17.27
C GLY A 618 -16.84 -16.23 -18.60
N ILE A 619 -17.60 -15.22 -19.04
CA ILE A 619 -17.18 -14.39 -20.19
C ILE A 619 -15.93 -13.62 -19.80
N VAL A 620 -14.85 -13.83 -20.54
CA VAL A 620 -13.57 -13.12 -20.41
C VAL A 620 -13.49 -12.01 -21.42
N ASP A 621 -14.04 -12.13 -22.62
CA ASP A 621 -14.08 -11.02 -23.58
C ASP A 621 -15.23 -11.20 -24.55
N LEU A 622 -15.77 -10.12 -25.12
CA LEU A 622 -16.92 -10.16 -26.02
C LEU A 622 -16.81 -9.06 -27.09
N ILE A 623 -16.92 -9.45 -28.36
CA ILE A 623 -16.99 -8.54 -29.51
C ILE A 623 -18.22 -8.84 -30.36
N GLY A 624 -18.86 -7.79 -30.89
CA GLY A 624 -19.89 -7.89 -31.92
C GLY A 624 -19.57 -7.01 -33.12
N TYR A 625 -19.94 -7.44 -34.33
CA TYR A 625 -19.83 -6.63 -35.54
C TYR A 625 -20.99 -6.82 -36.52
N GLY A 626 -21.17 -5.82 -37.38
CA GLY A 626 -22.32 -5.71 -38.27
C GLY A 626 -23.57 -5.21 -37.52
N ALA A 627 -24.75 -5.73 -37.87
CA ALA A 627 -26.03 -5.30 -37.32
C ALA A 627 -26.43 -6.09 -36.04
N THR A 628 -25.48 -6.35 -35.15
CA THR A 628 -25.70 -7.10 -33.90
C THR A 628 -26.14 -6.15 -32.75
N ASP A 629 -26.71 -6.68 -31.67
CA ASP A 629 -27.10 -5.98 -30.43
C ASP A 629 -26.40 -6.53 -29.14
N CYS A 630 -26.44 -5.82 -28.00
CA CYS A 630 -25.99 -6.33 -26.69
C CYS A 630 -24.51 -6.77 -26.56
N PHE A 631 -23.55 -5.89 -26.85
CA PHE A 631 -22.11 -6.04 -26.62
C PHE A 631 -21.47 -4.70 -26.33
#